data_AF-A0A3L6G3A2-F1
#
_entry.id   AF-A0A3L6G3A2-F1
#
_cell.length_a   1.000
_cell.length_b   1.000
_cell.length_c   1.000
_cell.angle_alpha   90.00
_cell.angle_beta   90.00
_cell.angle_gamma   90.00
#
_symmetry.space_group_name_H-M   'P 1'
#
loop_
_entity.id
_entity.type
_entity.pdbx_description
1 polymer ?
#
loop_
_entity_poly.entity_id
_entity_poly.type
_entity_poly.pdbx_seq_one_letter_code
_entity_poly.pdbx_strand_id
1 'polypeptide(L)'
;MVFKDIFGFLLRSTILKSFNDTELEEFCTKLADTFSHNGSSDVEVHDLISELKILKFTLPDGILSAMEIFEHVRDLDCYPNVSIAYRILFTMP
;
A
#
# COMPACT_ATOMS: atom_id res chain seq x y z
N MET A 1 -10.22 12.86 -8.28
CA MET A 1 -10.76 11.49 -8.46
C MET A 1 -9.62 10.47 -8.56
N VAL A 2 -8.57 10.78 -9.33
CA VAL A 2 -7.38 9.93 -9.53
C VAL A 2 -6.63 9.54 -8.23
N PHE A 3 -6.45 10.47 -7.29
CA PHE A 3 -5.74 10.17 -6.03
C PHE A 3 -6.38 9.02 -5.23
N LYS A 4 -7.67 9.14 -4.91
CA LYS A 4 -8.39 8.11 -4.13
C LYS A 4 -8.51 6.80 -4.90
N ASP A 5 -8.48 6.87 -6.22
CA ASP A 5 -8.56 5.71 -7.10
C ASP A 5 -7.25 4.92 -7.15
N ILE A 6 -6.10 5.57 -6.95
CA ILE A 6 -4.78 4.91 -6.82
C ILE A 6 -4.51 4.51 -5.37
N PHE A 7 -4.76 5.42 -4.43
CA PHE A 7 -4.27 5.30 -3.06
C PHE A 7 -5.34 4.98 -2.02
N GLY A 8 -6.61 4.95 -2.41
CA GLY A 8 -7.74 4.82 -1.49
C GLY A 8 -7.60 3.63 -0.54
N PHE A 9 -7.00 2.55 -1.02
CA PHE A 9 -6.80 1.32 -0.27
C PHE A 9 -5.76 1.43 0.87
N LEU A 10 -4.84 2.40 0.80
CA LEU A 10 -3.81 2.65 1.83
C LEU A 10 -4.23 3.72 2.85
N LEU A 11 -5.39 4.37 2.68
CA LEU A 11 -5.74 5.55 3.48
C LEU A 11 -6.12 5.22 4.93
N ARG A 12 -6.63 4.02 5.20
CA ARG A 12 -7.06 3.57 6.53
C ARG A 12 -6.90 2.07 6.70
N SER A 13 -6.59 1.64 7.93
CA SER A 13 -6.50 0.22 8.28
C SER A 13 -7.81 -0.52 8.00
N THR A 14 -8.96 0.09 8.29
CA THR A 14 -10.27 -0.52 8.06
C THR A 14 -10.56 -0.75 6.58
N ILE A 15 -10.11 0.17 5.71
CA ILE A 15 -10.25 0.04 4.26
C ILE A 15 -9.33 -1.08 3.78
N LEU A 16 -8.05 -1.04 4.15
CA LEU A 16 -7.07 -2.07 3.77
C LEU A 16 -7.49 -3.47 4.21
N LYS A 17 -8.01 -3.62 5.44
CA LYS A 17 -8.51 -4.88 5.99
C LYS A 17 -9.80 -5.37 5.31
N SER A 18 -10.57 -4.48 4.68
CA SER A 18 -11.88 -4.83 4.08
C SER A 18 -11.79 -5.51 2.72
N PHE A 19 -10.70 -5.29 1.97
CA PHE A 19 -10.57 -5.84 0.63
C PHE A 19 -10.19 -7.32 0.65
N ASN A 20 -10.69 -8.07 -0.32
CA ASN A 20 -10.21 -9.43 -0.58
C ASN A 20 -8.90 -9.40 -1.40
N ASP A 21 -8.33 -10.59 -1.61
CA ASP A 21 -7.04 -10.74 -2.30
C ASP A 21 -7.09 -10.25 -3.75
N THR A 22 -8.17 -10.51 -4.48
CA THR A 22 -8.33 -10.08 -5.89
C THR A 22 -8.42 -8.56 -5.99
N GLU A 23 -9.21 -7.92 -5.11
CA GLU A 23 -9.28 -6.46 -5.06
C GLU A 23 -7.91 -5.84 -4.74
N LEU A 24 -7.17 -6.44 -3.81
CA LEU A 24 -5.84 -5.98 -3.44
C LEU A 24 -4.85 -6.08 -4.60
N GLU A 25 -4.90 -7.18 -5.36
CA GLU A 25 -4.09 -7.40 -6.57
C GLU A 25 -4.38 -6.34 -7.64
N GLU A 26 -5.66 -6.01 -7.87
CA GLU A 26 -6.05 -4.95 -8.79
C GLU A 26 -5.52 -3.57 -8.37
N PHE A 27 -5.65 -3.21 -7.09
CA PHE A 27 -5.14 -1.92 -6.58
C PHE A 27 -3.62 -1.82 -6.64
N CYS A 28 -2.90 -2.89 -6.29
CA CYS A 28 -1.44 -2.91 -6.33
C CYS A 28 -0.92 -2.82 -7.76
N THR A 29 -1.52 -3.56 -8.68
CA THR A 29 -1.17 -3.52 -10.12
C THR A 29 -1.38 -2.12 -10.65
N LYS A 30 -2.52 -1.50 -10.36
CA LYS A 30 -2.82 -0.13 -10.77
C LYS A 30 -1.83 0.89 -10.22
N LEU A 31 -1.44 0.76 -8.95
CA LEU A 31 -0.43 1.62 -8.35
C LEU A 31 0.91 1.46 -9.06
N ALA A 32 1.40 0.24 -9.23
CA ALA A 32 2.66 -0.04 -9.90
C ALA A 32 2.68 0.46 -11.36
N ASP A 33 1.61 0.20 -12.12
CA ASP A 33 1.48 0.65 -13.52
C ASP A 33 1.48 2.17 -13.61
N THR A 34 0.75 2.85 -12.72
CA THR A 34 0.64 4.32 -12.72
C THR A 34 2.00 5.00 -12.46
N PHE A 35 2.83 4.40 -11.61
CA PHE A 35 4.16 4.91 -11.27
C PHE A 35 5.29 4.18 -12.00
N SER A 36 4.97 3.41 -13.05
CA SER A 36 5.97 2.80 -13.90
C SER A 36 6.51 3.81 -14.92
N HIS A 37 7.81 3.75 -15.19
CA HIS A 37 8.46 4.49 -16.25
C HIS A 37 9.29 3.54 -17.11
N ASN A 38 9.00 3.51 -18.42
CA ASN A 38 9.71 2.69 -19.39
C ASN A 38 9.78 1.19 -19.00
N GLY A 39 8.69 0.66 -18.40
CA GLY A 39 8.60 -0.73 -17.95
C GLY A 39 9.31 -1.04 -16.63
N SER A 40 9.81 -0.02 -15.91
CA SER A 40 10.39 -0.15 -14.57
C SER A 40 9.53 0.59 -13.56
N SER A 41 9.36 0.00 -12.38
CA SER A 41 8.63 0.57 -11.23
C SER A 41 9.52 0.47 -10.00
N ASP A 42 9.47 1.47 -9.12
CA ASP A 42 10.14 1.42 -7.82
C ASP A 42 9.49 0.40 -6.86
N VAL A 43 8.25 0.01 -7.16
CA VAL A 43 7.47 -0.98 -6.42
C VAL A 43 7.44 -2.28 -7.22
N GLU A 44 7.91 -3.37 -6.63
CA GLU A 44 7.68 -4.73 -7.14
C GLU A 44 6.26 -5.16 -6.72
N VAL A 45 5.42 -5.46 -7.71
CA VAL A 45 3.97 -5.62 -7.49
C VAL A 45 3.63 -6.89 -6.70
N HIS A 46 4.32 -8.01 -6.95
CA HIS A 46 4.09 -9.28 -6.27
C HIS A 46 4.53 -9.24 -4.81
N ASP A 47 5.65 -8.57 -4.53
CA ASP A 47 6.15 -8.33 -3.19
C ASP A 47 5.22 -7.36 -2.46
N LEU A 48 4.76 -6.26 -3.09
CA LEU A 48 3.78 -5.35 -2.51
C LEU A 48 2.50 -6.09 -2.09
N ILE A 49 1.95 -6.93 -2.97
CA ILE A 49 0.74 -7.73 -2.68
C ILE A 49 0.99 -8.65 -1.48
N SER A 50 2.12 -9.36 -1.47
CA SER A 50 2.47 -10.32 -0.41
C SER A 50 2.68 -9.62 0.94
N GLU A 51 3.40 -8.50 0.94
CA GLU A 51 3.63 -7.66 2.11
C GLU A 51 2.31 -7.11 2.66
N LEU A 52 1.41 -6.61 1.81
CA LEU A 52 0.10 -6.10 2.26
C LEU A 52 -0.81 -7.19 2.82
N LYS A 53 -0.78 -8.39 2.24
CA LYS A 53 -1.51 -9.54 2.78
C LYS A 53 -1.05 -9.83 4.21
N ILE A 54 0.26 -9.87 4.46
CA ILE A 54 0.82 -10.07 5.80
C ILE A 54 0.49 -8.88 6.72
N LEU A 55 0.68 -7.65 6.25
CA LEU A 55 0.45 -6.43 7.02
C LEU A 55 -0.99 -6.35 7.54
N LYS A 56 -1.99 -6.76 6.74
CA LYS A 56 -3.40 -6.80 7.18
C LYS A 56 -3.61 -7.62 8.45
N PHE A 57 -2.84 -8.69 8.63
CA PHE A 57 -2.92 -9.55 9.82
C PHE A 57 -2.08 -9.04 10.99
N THR A 58 -1.00 -8.31 10.74
CA THR A 58 -0.11 -7.80 11.79
C THR A 58 -0.49 -6.42 12.31
N LEU A 59 -1.27 -5.65 11.53
CA LEU A 59 -1.75 -4.34 11.96
C LEU A 59 -2.60 -4.43 13.23
N PRO A 60 -2.35 -3.56 14.23
CA PRO A 60 -3.09 -3.59 15.48
C PRO A 60 -4.59 -3.34 15.27
N ASP A 61 -5.37 -3.75 16.25
CA ASP A 61 -6.81 -3.46 16.29
C ASP A 61 -7.05 -1.96 16.49
N GLY A 62 -8.00 -1.41 15.75
CA GLY A 62 -8.30 0.02 15.74
C GLY A 62 -8.31 0.63 14.34
N ILE A 63 -8.70 1.90 14.29
CA ILE A 63 -8.73 2.69 13.05
C ILE A 63 -7.44 3.48 12.98
N LEU A 64 -6.52 3.02 12.13
CA LEU A 64 -5.27 3.71 11.86
C LEU A 64 -5.42 4.56 10.61
N SER A 65 -4.86 5.75 10.65
CA SER A 65 -4.60 6.59 9.49
C SER A 65 -3.47 6.02 8.63
N ALA A 66 -3.35 6.52 7.40
CA ALA A 66 -2.22 6.20 6.52
C ALA A 66 -0.86 6.44 7.19
N MET A 67 -0.74 7.53 7.97
CA MET A 67 0.52 7.87 8.64
C MET A 67 0.87 6.85 9.73
N GLU A 68 -0.09 6.48 10.56
CA GLU A 68 0.11 5.47 11.61
C GLU A 68 0.45 4.08 11.02
N ILE A 69 -0.15 3.72 9.89
CA ILE A 69 0.22 2.49 9.17
C ILE A 69 1.65 2.58 8.66
N PHE A 70 2.03 3.72 8.08
CA PHE A 70 3.38 3.93 7.57
C PHE A 70 4.44 3.90 8.68
N GLU A 71 4.17 4.48 9.84
CA GLU A 71 5.04 4.41 11.01
C GLU A 71 5.22 2.95 11.47
N HIS A 72 4.13 2.19 11.56
CA HIS A 72 4.18 0.76 11.88
C HIS A 72 5.02 -0.05 10.88
N VAL A 73 4.85 0.22 9.58
CA VAL A 73 5.63 -0.41 8.51
C VAL A 73 7.12 -0.09 8.64
N ARG A 74 7.46 1.18 8.91
CA ARG A 74 8.84 1.64 9.06
C ARG A 74 9.52 1.03 10.28
N ASP A 75 8.79 0.85 11.38
CA ASP A 75 9.33 0.30 12.62
C ASP A 75 9.65 -1.20 12.50
N LEU A 76 8.94 -1.93 11.64
CA LEU A 76 9.12 -3.37 11.44
C LEU A 76 10.18 -3.73 10.39
N ASP A 77 10.59 -2.78 9.53
CA ASP A 77 11.62 -2.91 8.49
C ASP A 77 11.50 -4.15 7.57
N CYS A 78 10.30 -4.76 7.50
CA CYS A 78 10.05 -6.00 6.78
C CYS A 78 9.06 -5.86 5.61
N TYR A 79 8.61 -4.63 5.34
CA TYR A 79 7.70 -4.31 4.23
C TYR A 79 8.27 -3.21 3.32
N PRO A 80 9.38 -3.49 2.60
CA PRO A 80 10.06 -2.49 1.78
C PRO A 80 9.16 -1.92 0.67
N ASN A 81 8.37 -2.74 -0.03
CA ASN A 81 7.51 -2.27 -1.12
C ASN A 81 6.31 -1.47 -0.59
N VAL A 82 5.74 -1.88 0.55
CA VAL A 82 4.72 -1.09 1.24
C VAL A 82 5.29 0.25 1.68
N SER A 83 6.51 0.27 2.24
CA SER A 83 7.17 1.51 2.63
C SER A 83 7.36 2.45 1.43
N ILE A 84 7.70 1.93 0.25
CA ILE A 84 7.82 2.72 -0.97
C ILE A 84 6.44 3.25 -1.39
N ALA A 85 5.39 2.41 -1.40
CA ALA A 85 4.03 2.83 -1.75
C ALA A 85 3.52 3.98 -0.87
N TYR A 86 3.77 3.95 0.45
CA TYR A 86 3.44 5.06 1.35
C TYR A 86 4.29 6.31 1.12
N ARG A 87 5.57 6.16 0.76
CA ARG A 87 6.40 7.32 0.40
C ARG A 87 5.89 8.00 -0.86
N ILE A 88 5.47 7.24 -1.88
CA ILE A 88 4.82 7.80 -3.07
C ILE A 88 3.53 8.52 -2.67
N LEU A 89 2.67 7.89 -1.85
CA LEU A 89 1.43 8.48 -1.34
C LEU A 89 1.66 9.86 -0.70
N PHE A 90 2.65 10.00 0.17
CA PHE A 90 2.89 11.24 0.93
C PHE A 90 3.68 12.30 0.18
N THR A 91 4.30 11.95 -0.95
CA THR A 91 5.08 12.89 -1.76
C THR A 91 4.34 13.36 -3.01
N MET A 92 3.20 12.74 -3.33
CA MET A 92 2.37 13.14 -4.47
C MET A 92 1.52 14.38 -4.11
N PRO A 93 1.62 15.48 -4.91
CA PRO A 93 0.93 16.75 -4.63
C PRO A 93 -0.59 16.72 -4.89
#